data_AF-A0A8T1T3A8-F1
#
_entry.id   AF-A0A8T1T3A8-F1
#
_cell.length_a   1.000
_cell.length_b   1.000
_cell.length_c   1.000
_cell.angle_alpha   90.00
_cell.angle_beta   90.00
_cell.angle_gamma   90.00
#
_symmetry.space_group_name_H-M   'P 1'
#
loop_
_entity.id
_entity.type
_entity.pdbx_description
1 polymer ?
#
loop_
_entity_poly.entity_id
_entity_poly.type
_entity_poly.pdbx_seq_one_letter_code
_entity_poly.pdbx_strand_id
1 'polypeptide(L)'
;AEYGMPSTHAMAATSISFTFCIATINQNKYPLVLGLMAAFVFSTLVCLSRLYTGMHTLLDVIGGTLISAALIALTYPAWDIIDHLILTSPFCPILSIVVPLLLCYNYPKLEDYSPTRADTTTVLGAGAGATIGFWLSNLYAAPNYPNESLQLSLPPIGEMMMVVLVKSLVGIFILLVTRYFIKGMALRVLCSRYQVSVNNLEARRRLEIEVPYKFITYSSVGFSATVLVPLLHELLGLI
;
A
#
# COMPACT_ATOMS: atom_id res chain seq x y z
N ALA A 1 7.17 -16.38 17.20
CA ALA A 1 7.11 -15.02 17.78
C ALA A 1 7.55 -14.02 16.72
N GLU A 2 6.85 -12.90 16.56
CA GLU A 2 7.29 -11.78 15.71
C GLU A 2 8.48 -11.09 16.40
N TYR A 3 9.47 -10.59 15.65
CA TYR A 3 10.56 -9.81 16.26
C TYR A 3 9.96 -8.57 16.95
N GLY A 4 10.28 -8.36 18.22
CA GLY A 4 9.73 -7.25 19.01
C GLY A 4 10.17 -5.87 18.49
N MET A 5 11.42 -5.75 18.04
CA MET A 5 12.02 -4.47 17.65
C MET A 5 12.48 -4.48 16.17
N PRO A 6 12.25 -3.40 15.40
CA PRO A 6 11.35 -2.27 15.66
C PRO A 6 9.88 -2.61 15.37
N SER A 7 8.94 -1.89 16.00
CA SER A 7 7.51 -2.08 15.74
C SER A 7 7.16 -1.64 14.31
N THR A 8 6.86 -2.61 13.44
CA THR A 8 6.47 -2.40 12.03
C THR A 8 5.20 -1.57 11.89
N HIS A 9 4.26 -1.72 12.82
CA HIS A 9 3.00 -0.98 12.83
C HIS A 9 3.22 0.49 13.21
N ALA A 10 4.09 0.74 14.20
CA ALA A 10 4.49 2.11 14.54
C ALA A 10 5.24 2.74 13.35
N MET A 11 6.12 1.99 12.70
CA MET A 11 6.84 2.48 11.52
C MET A 11 5.91 2.88 10.38
N ALA A 12 4.99 1.99 9.99
CA ALA A 12 4.05 2.23 8.91
C ALA A 12 3.11 3.40 9.24
N ALA A 13 2.58 3.47 10.47
CA ALA A 13 1.67 4.55 10.86
C ALA A 13 2.34 5.92 10.84
N THR A 14 3.56 6.03 11.37
CA THR A 14 4.33 7.28 11.32
C THR A 14 4.70 7.63 9.88
N SER A 15 5.26 6.68 9.12
CA SER A 15 5.68 6.95 7.74
C SER A 15 4.52 7.39 6.85
N ILE A 16 3.41 6.65 6.84
CA ILE A 16 2.25 6.95 5.97
C ILE A 16 1.65 8.31 6.35
N SER A 17 1.41 8.55 7.64
CA SER A 17 0.70 9.76 8.08
C SER A 17 1.51 11.04 7.85
N PHE A 18 2.79 11.00 8.19
CA PHE A 18 3.66 12.17 8.03
C PHE A 18 4.03 12.39 6.56
N THR A 19 4.33 11.35 5.78
CA THR A 19 4.54 11.50 4.33
C THR A 19 3.31 12.05 3.64
N PHE A 20 2.11 11.57 3.98
CA PHE A 20 0.86 12.12 3.44
C PHE A 20 0.69 13.61 3.81
N CYS A 21 0.88 13.97 5.08
CA CYS A 21 0.79 15.36 5.52
C CYS A 21 1.79 16.26 4.77
N ILE A 22 3.04 15.82 4.63
CA ILE A 22 4.10 16.57 3.95
C ILE A 22 3.79 16.73 2.45
N ALA A 23 3.35 15.67 1.78
CA ALA A 23 3.01 15.70 0.35
C ALA A 23 1.85 16.67 0.02
N THR A 24 0.96 16.90 0.98
CA THR A 24 -0.20 17.80 0.81
C THR A 24 0.06 19.26 1.18
N ILE A 25 1.23 19.62 1.74
CA ILE A 25 1.55 20.99 2.19
C ILE A 25 1.34 22.00 1.07
N ASN A 26 1.78 21.67 -0.15
CA ASN A 26 1.73 22.57 -1.30
C ASN A 26 0.36 22.60 -2.00
N GLN A 27 -0.59 21.75 -1.61
CA GLN A 27 -1.91 21.67 -2.27
C GLN A 27 -2.96 22.61 -1.66
N ASN A 28 -2.63 23.32 -0.57
CA ASN A 28 -3.46 24.35 0.09
C ASN A 28 -4.91 23.94 0.42
N LYS A 29 -5.18 22.63 0.62
CA LYS A 29 -6.53 22.09 0.85
C LYS A 29 -7.02 22.26 2.30
N TYR A 30 -6.11 22.36 3.27
CA TYR A 30 -6.42 22.45 4.70
C TYR A 30 -5.27 23.13 5.48
N PRO A 31 -5.53 23.69 6.68
CA PRO A 31 -4.48 24.30 7.49
C PRO A 31 -3.45 23.26 7.96
N LEU A 32 -2.16 23.53 7.76
CA LEU A 32 -1.05 22.64 8.09
C LEU A 32 -1.13 22.04 9.51
N VAL A 33 -1.52 22.88 10.48
CA VAL A 33 -1.70 22.47 11.89
C VAL A 33 -2.69 21.32 12.01
N LEU A 34 -3.81 21.36 11.28
CA LEU A 34 -4.81 20.31 11.33
C LEU A 34 -4.29 18.99 10.74
N GLY A 35 -3.51 19.06 9.65
CA GLY A 35 -2.88 17.87 9.06
C GLY A 35 -1.85 17.24 9.99
N LEU A 36 -1.00 18.05 10.63
CA LEU A 36 -0.02 17.58 11.60
C LEU A 36 -0.70 16.96 12.83
N MET A 37 -1.76 17.59 13.33
CA MET A 37 -2.56 17.05 14.44
C MET A 37 -3.20 15.71 14.07
N ALA A 38 -3.79 15.60 12.88
CA ALA A 38 -4.36 14.33 12.40
C ALA A 38 -3.29 13.24 12.27
N ALA A 39 -2.14 13.55 11.68
CA ALA A 39 -1.03 12.61 11.53
C ALA A 39 -0.49 12.14 12.89
N PHE A 40 -0.36 13.07 13.85
CA PHE A 40 0.06 12.77 15.21
C PHE A 40 -0.95 11.89 15.95
N VAL A 41 -2.24 12.22 15.88
CA VAL A 41 -3.31 11.46 16.54
C VAL A 41 -3.39 10.05 15.97
N PHE A 42 -3.37 9.90 14.64
CA PHE A 42 -3.41 8.59 13.99
C PHE A 42 -2.18 7.74 14.36
N SER A 43 -0.97 8.31 14.25
CA SER A 43 0.26 7.59 14.62
C SER A 43 0.23 7.17 16.09
N THR A 44 -0.21 8.04 16.99
CA THR A 44 -0.32 7.74 18.43
C THR A 44 -1.34 6.65 18.71
N LEU A 45 -2.52 6.68 18.06
CA LEU A 45 -3.55 5.66 18.21
C LEU A 45 -3.04 4.27 17.79
N VAL A 46 -2.35 4.17 16.65
CA VAL A 46 -1.78 2.89 16.20
C VAL A 46 -0.70 2.41 17.16
N CYS A 47 0.19 3.30 17.62
CA CYS A 47 1.20 2.96 18.61
C CYS A 47 0.59 2.45 19.93
N LEU A 48 -0.44 3.12 20.45
CA LEU A 48 -1.16 2.71 21.65
C LEU A 48 -1.84 1.35 21.48
N SER A 49 -2.37 1.02 20.30
CA SER A 49 -2.98 -0.29 20.03
C SER A 49 -1.99 -1.45 20.21
N ARG A 50 -0.70 -1.23 19.87
CA ARG A 50 0.36 -2.26 20.01
C ARG A 50 0.81 -2.43 21.46
N LEU A 51 0.82 -1.35 22.24
CA LEU A 51 1.05 -1.41 23.69
C LEU A 51 -0.12 -2.10 24.40
N TYR A 52 -1.35 -1.75 24.02
CA TYR A 52 -2.57 -2.31 24.62
C TYR A 52 -2.70 -3.82 24.38
N THR A 53 -2.37 -4.28 23.17
CA THR A 53 -2.38 -5.73 22.83
C THR A 53 -1.21 -6.51 23.43
N GLY A 54 -0.26 -5.83 24.11
CA GLY A 54 0.90 -6.47 24.74
C GLY A 54 1.90 -7.06 23.75
N MET A 55 1.78 -6.73 22.45
CA MET A 55 2.61 -7.31 21.39
C MET A 55 3.97 -6.62 21.24
N HIS A 56 4.11 -5.39 21.74
CA HIS A 56 5.36 -4.62 21.70
C HIS A 56 5.58 -3.86 23.01
N THR A 57 6.84 -3.61 23.32
CA THR A 57 7.25 -2.73 24.41
C THR A 57 7.23 -1.26 23.98
N LEU A 58 7.32 -0.34 24.95
CA LEU A 58 7.47 1.09 24.67
C LEU A 58 8.71 1.38 23.81
N LEU A 59 9.82 0.67 24.05
CA LEU A 59 11.06 0.84 23.32
C LEU A 59 10.90 0.45 21.85
N ASP A 60 10.19 -0.64 21.57
CA ASP A 60 9.92 -1.09 20.19
C ASP A 60 9.14 -0.06 19.38
N VAL A 61 8.19 0.61 20.04
CA VAL A 61 7.38 1.68 19.46
C VAL A 61 8.24 2.93 19.21
N ILE A 62 9.00 3.39 20.20
CA ILE A 62 9.89 4.56 20.07
C ILE A 62 10.95 4.32 19.00
N GLY A 63 11.54 3.12 18.96
CA GLY A 63 12.50 2.74 17.93
C GLY A 63 11.87 2.79 16.53
N GLY A 64 10.66 2.25 16.36
CA GLY A 64 9.94 2.30 15.09
C GLY A 64 9.62 3.72 14.62
N THR A 65 9.14 4.58 15.52
CA THR A 65 8.84 5.97 15.17
C THR A 65 10.10 6.76 14.81
N LEU A 66 11.19 6.60 15.56
CA LEU A 66 12.47 7.27 15.28
C LEU A 66 13.09 6.82 13.95
N ILE A 67 13.09 5.51 13.68
CA ILE A 67 13.58 4.99 12.39
C ILE A 67 12.76 5.58 11.24
N SER A 68 11.44 5.67 11.38
CA SER A 68 10.58 6.21 10.33
C SER A 68 10.78 7.70 10.13
N ALA A 69 10.95 8.46 11.21
CA ALA A 69 11.29 9.89 11.14
C ALA A 69 12.64 10.10 10.44
N ALA A 70 13.65 9.29 10.75
CA ALA A 70 14.95 9.33 10.10
C ALA A 70 14.86 8.99 8.60
N LEU A 71 14.09 7.95 8.24
CA LEU A 71 13.86 7.58 6.84
C LEU A 71 13.14 8.68 6.07
N ILE A 72 12.11 9.31 6.64
CA ILE A 72 11.43 10.45 6.01
C ILE A 72 12.43 11.60 5.81
N ALA A 73 13.16 12.00 6.85
CA ALA A 73 14.11 13.11 6.77
C ALA A 73 15.21 12.89 5.72
N LEU A 74 15.71 11.65 5.62
CA LEU A 74 16.75 11.29 4.65
C LEU A 74 16.23 11.21 3.22
N THR A 75 15.01 10.69 3.02
CA THR A 75 14.45 10.48 1.69
C THR A 75 13.74 11.71 1.13
N TYR A 76 13.24 12.61 1.99
CA TYR A 76 12.53 13.84 1.62
C TYR A 76 13.19 14.64 0.47
N PRO A 77 14.50 14.95 0.50
CA PRO A 77 15.13 15.72 -0.60
C PRO A 77 15.16 14.98 -1.94
N ALA A 78 14.96 13.66 -1.94
CA ALA A 78 14.99 12.83 -3.14
C ALA A 78 13.60 12.46 -3.66
N TRP A 79 12.50 12.81 -2.98
CA TRP A 79 11.14 12.40 -3.36
C TRP A 79 10.75 12.84 -4.76
N ASP A 80 10.98 14.10 -5.14
CA ASP A 80 10.65 14.61 -6.48
C ASP A 80 11.40 13.87 -7.60
N ILE A 81 12.68 13.55 -7.35
CA ILE A 81 13.53 12.82 -8.30
C ILE A 81 13.03 11.38 -8.43
N ILE A 82 12.71 10.73 -7.31
CA ILE A 82 12.20 9.36 -7.27
C ILE A 82 10.86 9.29 -8.02
N ASP A 83 9.93 10.21 -7.74
CA ASP A 83 8.63 10.25 -8.39
C ASP A 83 8.77 10.45 -9.90
N HIS A 84 9.59 11.40 -10.34
CA HIS A 84 9.84 11.61 -11.77
C HIS A 84 10.43 10.36 -12.44
N LEU A 85 11.38 9.67 -11.78
CA LEU A 85 11.96 8.44 -12.29
C LEU A 85 10.96 7.29 -12.37
N ILE A 86 10.11 7.13 -11.34
CA ILE A 86 9.05 6.13 -11.31
C ILE A 86 8.07 6.36 -12.46
N LEU A 87 7.67 7.60 -12.71
CA LEU A 87 6.65 7.91 -13.71
C LEU A 87 7.16 7.93 -15.16
N THR A 88 8.45 8.23 -15.38
CA THR A 88 9.00 8.44 -16.74
C THR A 88 9.80 7.24 -17.25
N SER A 89 10.41 6.45 -16.37
CA SER A 89 11.32 5.39 -16.79
C SER A 89 10.58 4.20 -17.42
N PRO A 90 10.98 3.71 -18.61
CA PRO A 90 10.37 2.52 -19.22
C PRO A 90 10.70 1.23 -18.45
N PHE A 91 11.74 1.24 -17.62
CA PHE A 91 12.13 0.09 -16.79
C PHE A 91 11.38 0.03 -15.46
N CYS A 92 10.63 1.06 -15.09
CA CYS A 92 9.88 1.12 -13.84
C CYS A 92 8.99 -0.10 -13.58
N PRO A 93 8.15 -0.57 -14.53
CA PRO A 93 7.27 -1.72 -14.26
C PRO A 93 8.06 -3.00 -13.98
N ILE A 94 9.18 -3.21 -14.67
CA ILE A 94 10.05 -4.38 -14.46
C ILE A 94 10.71 -4.29 -13.09
N LEU A 95 11.32 -3.16 -12.75
CA LEU A 95 11.99 -2.95 -11.47
C LEU A 95 11.01 -3.03 -10.29
N SER A 96 9.80 -2.50 -10.46
CA SER A 96 8.72 -2.56 -9.47
C SER A 96 8.28 -3.99 -9.16
N ILE A 97 8.47 -4.95 -10.06
CA ILE A 97 8.17 -6.37 -9.80
C ILE A 97 9.40 -7.09 -9.28
N VAL A 98 10.54 -6.93 -9.97
CA VAL A 98 11.76 -7.71 -9.71
C VAL A 98 12.35 -7.39 -8.34
N VAL A 99 12.47 -6.10 -7.99
CA VAL A 99 13.11 -5.70 -6.72
C VAL A 99 12.28 -6.18 -5.52
N PRO A 100 10.96 -5.94 -5.44
CA PRO A 100 10.14 -6.42 -4.34
C PRO A 100 10.07 -7.95 -4.26
N LEU A 101 10.01 -8.65 -5.41
CA LEU A 101 10.07 -10.13 -5.41
C LEU A 101 11.40 -10.64 -4.85
N LEU A 102 12.52 -10.08 -5.29
CA LEU A 102 13.85 -10.49 -4.82
C LEU A 102 14.01 -10.25 -3.32
N LEU A 103 13.46 -9.15 -2.79
CA LEU A 103 13.39 -8.89 -1.35
C LEU A 103 12.52 -9.91 -0.61
N CYS A 104 11.38 -10.32 -1.18
CA CYS A 104 10.51 -11.34 -0.57
C CYS A 104 11.19 -12.72 -0.50
N TYR A 105 11.92 -13.11 -1.55
CA TYR A 105 12.64 -14.38 -1.61
C TYR A 105 13.88 -14.41 -0.70
N ASN A 106 14.58 -13.29 -0.56
CA ASN A 106 15.73 -13.13 0.33
C ASN A 106 15.35 -12.79 1.77
N TYR A 107 14.05 -12.77 2.11
CA TYR A 107 13.61 -12.49 3.47
C TYR A 107 14.19 -13.53 4.45
N PRO A 108 14.75 -13.11 5.60
CA PRO A 108 15.41 -14.01 6.54
C PRO A 108 14.57 -15.23 6.88
N LYS A 109 15.22 -16.40 6.87
CA LYS A 109 14.59 -17.65 7.29
C LYS A 109 14.50 -17.68 8.80
N LEU A 110 13.28 -17.80 9.31
CA LEU A 110 13.00 -18.08 10.70
C LEU A 110 12.96 -19.60 10.89
N GLU A 111 13.42 -20.07 12.06
CA GLU A 111 13.36 -21.49 12.43
C GLU A 111 11.90 -21.97 12.52
N ASP A 112 11.03 -21.10 13.05
CA ASP A 112 9.59 -21.32 13.08
C ASP A 112 8.85 -20.50 12.04
N TYR A 113 7.72 -21.03 11.57
CA TYR A 113 6.81 -20.26 10.70
C TYR A 113 6.31 -19.00 11.42
N SER A 114 6.47 -17.87 10.76
CA SER A 114 5.96 -16.57 11.20
C SER A 114 5.15 -15.91 10.08
N PRO A 115 4.01 -15.25 10.40
CA PRO A 115 3.24 -14.50 9.42
C PRO A 115 3.99 -13.29 8.83
N THR A 116 5.04 -12.81 9.50
CA THR A 116 5.78 -11.58 9.16
C THR A 116 6.29 -11.51 7.72
N ARG A 117 6.83 -12.61 7.19
CA ARG A 117 7.29 -12.68 5.79
C ARG A 117 6.14 -12.42 4.83
N ALA A 118 5.00 -12.99 5.16
CA ALA A 118 3.84 -13.00 4.33
C ALA A 118 3.09 -11.65 4.36
N ASP A 119 3.13 -10.98 5.50
CA ASP A 119 2.68 -9.60 5.66
C ASP A 119 3.61 -8.64 4.89
N THR A 120 4.93 -8.86 4.96
CA THR A 120 5.90 -8.10 4.16
C THR A 120 5.66 -8.28 2.66
N THR A 121 5.42 -9.51 2.22
CA THR A 121 5.09 -9.82 0.81
C THR A 121 3.80 -9.14 0.37
N THR A 122 2.82 -9.03 1.27
CA THR A 122 1.56 -8.35 1.02
C THR A 122 1.76 -6.85 0.78
N VAL A 123 2.56 -6.20 1.63
CA VAL A 123 2.89 -4.77 1.51
C VAL A 123 3.71 -4.51 0.24
N LEU A 124 4.75 -5.30 0.01
CA LEU A 124 5.62 -5.17 -1.16
C LEU A 124 4.88 -5.43 -2.47
N GLY A 125 4.01 -6.44 -2.51
CA GLY A 125 3.15 -6.70 -3.66
C GLY A 125 2.18 -5.55 -3.93
N ALA A 126 1.48 -5.08 -2.90
CA ALA A 126 0.57 -3.94 -3.05
C ALA A 126 1.27 -2.68 -3.57
N GLY A 127 2.47 -2.38 -3.04
CA GLY A 127 3.32 -1.29 -3.51
C GLY A 127 3.73 -1.46 -4.98
N ALA A 128 4.22 -2.64 -5.36
CA ALA A 128 4.60 -2.96 -6.74
C ALA A 128 3.43 -2.77 -7.74
N GLY A 129 2.24 -3.24 -7.37
CA GLY A 129 1.04 -3.05 -8.18
C GLY A 129 0.64 -1.58 -8.33
N ALA A 130 0.72 -0.84 -7.23
CA ALA A 130 0.40 0.58 -7.22
C ALA A 130 1.38 1.40 -8.08
N THR A 131 2.69 1.15 -7.99
CA THR A 131 3.70 1.87 -8.79
C THR A 131 3.54 1.62 -10.28
N ILE A 132 3.27 0.39 -10.70
CA ILE A 132 2.94 0.06 -12.10
C ILE A 132 1.70 0.83 -12.54
N GLY A 133 0.67 0.88 -11.69
CA GLY A 133 -0.54 1.62 -12.00
C GLY A 133 -0.31 3.13 -12.13
N PHE A 134 0.50 3.74 -11.27
CA PHE A 134 0.86 5.15 -11.40
C PHE A 134 1.65 5.43 -12.69
N TRP A 135 2.60 4.56 -13.03
CA TRP A 135 3.33 4.64 -14.30
C TRP A 135 2.40 4.52 -15.52
N LEU A 136 1.48 3.55 -15.48
CA LEU A 136 0.50 3.33 -16.55
C LEU A 136 -0.45 4.52 -16.69
N SER A 137 -0.98 4.99 -15.55
CA SER A 137 -1.83 6.17 -15.51
C SER A 137 -1.11 7.38 -16.07
N ASN A 138 0.18 7.62 -15.74
CA ASN A 138 0.95 8.73 -16.30
C ASN A 138 1.11 8.63 -17.83
N LEU A 139 1.35 7.42 -18.37
CA LEU A 139 1.43 7.20 -19.82
C LEU A 139 0.11 7.52 -20.55
N TYR A 140 -1.03 7.15 -19.98
CA TYR A 140 -2.34 7.39 -20.58
C TYR A 140 -2.97 8.74 -20.19
N ALA A 141 -2.50 9.39 -19.12
CA ALA A 141 -2.94 10.71 -18.64
C ALA A 141 -2.25 11.86 -19.39
N ALA A 142 -1.01 11.67 -19.86
CA ALA A 142 -0.22 12.67 -20.58
C ALA A 142 -0.92 13.32 -21.80
N PRO A 143 -1.86 12.68 -22.53
CA PRO A 143 -2.64 13.35 -23.57
C PRO A 143 -4.00 13.91 -23.13
N ASN A 144 -4.53 13.59 -21.93
CA ASN A 144 -5.95 13.79 -21.60
C ASN A 144 -6.25 14.68 -20.39
N TYR A 145 -5.26 15.19 -19.65
CA TYR A 145 -5.51 16.19 -18.61
C TYR A 145 -5.40 17.61 -19.18
N PRO A 146 -6.52 18.32 -19.45
CA PRO A 146 -6.44 19.76 -19.50
C PRO A 146 -5.96 20.25 -18.14
N ASN A 147 -5.09 21.26 -18.15
CA ASN A 147 -4.62 22.01 -16.99
C ASN A 147 -5.77 22.81 -16.35
N GLU A 148 -6.91 22.17 -16.06
CA GLU A 148 -7.91 22.77 -15.20
C GLU A 148 -7.45 22.54 -13.77
N SER A 149 -6.97 23.64 -13.18
CA SER A 149 -7.02 23.83 -11.75
C SER A 149 -8.38 23.34 -11.28
N LEU A 150 -8.39 22.19 -10.60
CA LEU A 150 -9.59 21.54 -10.08
C LEU A 150 -10.20 22.49 -9.04
N GLN A 151 -10.96 23.49 -9.51
CA GLN A 151 -11.82 24.33 -8.71
C GLN A 151 -12.98 23.43 -8.30
N LEU A 152 -12.68 22.55 -7.34
CA LEU A 152 -13.66 21.70 -6.70
C LEU A 152 -14.61 22.65 -5.97
N SER A 153 -15.70 23.01 -6.64
CA SER A 153 -16.83 23.67 -6.01
C SER A 153 -17.31 22.70 -4.95
N LEU A 154 -16.91 22.94 -3.69
CA LEU A 154 -17.21 22.05 -2.57
C LEU A 154 -18.72 21.89 -2.51
N PRO A 155 -19.27 20.70 -2.86
CA PRO A 155 -20.70 20.48 -2.72
C PRO A 155 -21.06 20.57 -1.23
N PRO A 156 -22.33 20.86 -0.91
CA PRO A 156 -22.78 20.93 0.48
C PRO A 156 -22.37 19.65 1.23
N ILE A 157 -22.01 19.79 2.52
CA ILE A 157 -21.36 18.75 3.35
C ILE A 157 -22.07 17.39 3.25
N GLY A 158 -23.40 17.37 3.18
CA GLY A 158 -24.19 16.14 3.04
C GLY A 158 -23.96 15.41 1.71
N GLU A 159 -23.92 16.13 0.60
CA GLU A 159 -23.64 15.55 -0.73
C GLU A 159 -22.18 15.09 -0.82
N MET A 160 -21.24 15.86 -0.25
CA MET A 160 -19.83 15.47 -0.19
C MET A 160 -19.64 14.16 0.59
N MET A 161 -20.30 14.02 1.75
CA MET A 161 -20.23 12.79 2.55
C MET A 161 -20.81 11.59 1.79
N MET A 162 -21.95 11.76 1.11
CA MET A 162 -22.56 10.69 0.32
C MET A 162 -21.67 10.27 -0.85
N VAL A 163 -21.08 11.21 -1.57
CA VAL A 163 -20.15 10.90 -2.68
C VAL A 163 -18.91 10.17 -2.16
N VAL A 164 -18.32 10.61 -1.06
CA VAL A 164 -17.17 9.92 -0.44
C VAL A 164 -17.55 8.52 0.03
N LEU A 165 -18.72 8.36 0.65
CA LEU A 165 -19.20 7.06 1.10
C LEU A 165 -19.40 6.11 -0.09
N VAL A 166 -20.07 6.57 -1.16
CA VAL A 166 -20.30 5.74 -2.36
C VAL A 166 -18.97 5.38 -3.03
N LYS A 167 -18.07 6.34 -3.22
CA LYS A 167 -16.72 6.09 -3.78
C LYS A 167 -15.94 5.08 -2.95
N SER A 168 -15.98 5.20 -1.62
CA SER A 168 -15.29 4.26 -0.73
C SER A 168 -15.90 2.86 -0.78
N LEU A 169 -17.23 2.73 -0.76
CA LEU A 169 -17.91 1.44 -0.84
C LEU A 169 -17.66 0.73 -2.17
N VAL A 170 -17.78 1.45 -3.29
CA VAL A 170 -17.52 0.92 -4.63
C VAL A 170 -16.06 0.50 -4.77
N GLY A 171 -15.12 1.35 -4.33
CA GLY A 171 -13.69 1.03 -4.31
C GLY A 171 -13.38 -0.21 -3.48
N ILE A 172 -13.86 -0.29 -2.24
CA ILE A 172 -13.68 -1.46 -1.36
C ILE A 172 -14.25 -2.73 -2.02
N PHE A 173 -15.44 -2.65 -2.60
CA PHE A 173 -16.07 -3.78 -3.27
C PHE A 173 -15.20 -4.31 -4.42
N ILE A 174 -14.73 -3.43 -5.31
CA ILE A 174 -13.84 -3.80 -6.42
C ILE A 174 -12.57 -4.47 -5.91
N LEU A 175 -11.93 -3.90 -4.88
CA LEU A 175 -10.70 -4.47 -4.31
C LEU A 175 -10.92 -5.85 -3.69
N LEU A 176 -12.05 -6.05 -3.00
CA LEU A 176 -12.40 -7.35 -2.42
C LEU A 176 -12.67 -8.40 -3.50
N VAL A 177 -13.37 -8.01 -4.57
CA VAL A 177 -13.64 -8.87 -5.73
C VAL A 177 -12.34 -9.28 -6.41
N THR A 178 -11.48 -8.32 -6.76
CA THR A 178 -10.15 -8.60 -7.34
C THR A 178 -9.36 -9.54 -6.44
N ARG A 179 -9.30 -9.26 -5.14
CA ARG A 179 -8.58 -10.11 -4.19
C ARG A 179 -9.11 -11.53 -4.18
N TYR A 180 -10.43 -11.72 -4.15
CA TYR A 180 -11.06 -13.04 -4.12
C TYR A 180 -10.72 -13.85 -5.38
N PHE A 181 -10.93 -13.27 -6.56
CA PHE A 181 -10.69 -13.95 -7.84
C PHE A 181 -9.21 -14.27 -8.05
N ILE A 182 -8.32 -13.28 -7.91
CA ILE A 182 -6.89 -13.46 -8.18
C ILE A 182 -6.26 -14.42 -7.18
N LYS A 183 -6.62 -14.34 -5.89
CA LYS A 183 -6.13 -15.29 -4.89
C LYS A 183 -6.55 -16.72 -5.23
N GLY A 184 -7.81 -16.91 -5.64
CA GLY A 184 -8.33 -18.22 -6.05
C GLY A 184 -7.57 -18.77 -7.27
N MET A 185 -7.37 -17.95 -8.29
CA MET A 185 -6.64 -18.33 -9.51
C MET A 185 -5.17 -18.64 -9.21
N ALA A 186 -4.46 -17.74 -8.52
CA ALA A 186 -3.05 -17.91 -8.20
C ALA A 186 -2.79 -19.17 -7.38
N LEU A 187 -3.64 -19.44 -6.36
CA LEU A 187 -3.54 -20.67 -5.57
C LEU A 187 -3.79 -21.92 -6.41
N ARG A 188 -4.80 -21.93 -7.28
CA ARG A 188 -5.08 -23.10 -8.14
C ARG A 188 -3.94 -23.38 -9.09
N VAL A 189 -3.38 -22.36 -9.74
CA VAL A 189 -2.27 -22.50 -10.68
C VAL A 189 -1.02 -23.02 -9.97
N LEU A 190 -0.65 -22.45 -8.82
CA LEU A 190 0.52 -22.87 -8.06
C LEU A 190 0.34 -24.27 -7.47
N CYS A 191 -0.80 -24.57 -6.86
CA CYS A 191 -1.10 -25.90 -6.33
C CYS A 191 -1.08 -26.98 -7.43
N SER A 192 -1.62 -26.67 -8.63
CA SER A 192 -1.54 -27.56 -9.78
C SER A 192 -0.10 -27.77 -10.26
N ARG A 193 0.70 -26.69 -10.33
CA ARG A 193 2.11 -26.77 -10.76
C ARG A 193 2.96 -27.62 -9.81
N TYR A 194 2.71 -27.53 -8.51
CA TYR A 194 3.43 -28.28 -7.48
C TYR A 194 2.77 -29.62 -7.11
N GLN A 195 1.69 -30.01 -7.79
CA GLN A 195 0.94 -31.26 -7.53
C GLN A 195 0.51 -31.41 -6.06
N VAL A 196 0.09 -30.30 -5.42
CA VAL A 196 -0.38 -30.31 -4.03
C VAL A 196 -1.85 -29.90 -3.94
N SER A 197 -2.57 -30.47 -2.99
CA SER A 197 -3.96 -30.09 -2.76
C SER A 197 -4.07 -28.62 -2.31
N VAL A 198 -5.11 -27.94 -2.80
CA VAL A 198 -5.39 -26.56 -2.41
C VAL A 198 -5.67 -26.47 -0.90
N ASN A 199 -6.16 -27.53 -0.25
CA ASN A 199 -6.56 -27.51 1.15
C ASN A 199 -5.41 -27.77 2.14
N ASN A 200 -4.23 -28.20 1.67
CA ASN A 200 -3.08 -28.46 2.55
C ASN A 200 -2.44 -27.15 3.05
N LEU A 201 -2.62 -26.85 4.33
CA LEU A 201 -2.08 -25.63 4.97
C LEU A 201 -0.55 -25.58 4.95
N GLU A 202 0.12 -26.70 5.18
CA GLU A 202 1.59 -26.78 5.17
C GLU A 202 2.16 -26.52 3.78
N ALA A 203 1.48 -26.99 2.74
CA ALA A 203 1.86 -26.73 1.36
C ALA A 203 1.75 -25.25 1.01
N ARG A 204 0.70 -24.57 1.50
CA ARG A 204 0.53 -23.12 1.31
C ARG A 204 1.57 -22.27 2.04
N ARG A 205 2.23 -22.81 3.08
CA ARG A 205 3.32 -22.16 3.83
C ARG A 205 4.69 -22.40 3.20
N ARG A 206 4.79 -23.27 2.18
CA ARG A 206 6.04 -23.43 1.42
C ARG A 206 6.38 -22.11 0.74
N LEU A 207 7.65 -21.70 0.84
CA LEU A 207 8.13 -20.43 0.30
C LEU A 207 7.82 -20.28 -1.20
N GLU A 208 7.92 -21.36 -1.95
CA GLU A 208 7.62 -21.44 -3.39
C GLU A 208 6.15 -21.21 -3.74
N ILE A 209 5.24 -21.33 -2.78
CA ILE A 209 3.81 -21.11 -2.98
C ILE A 209 3.42 -19.80 -2.30
N GLU A 210 3.80 -19.60 -1.04
CA GLU A 210 3.37 -18.47 -0.20
C GLU A 210 3.73 -17.12 -0.79
N VAL A 211 4.98 -16.95 -1.20
CA VAL A 211 5.48 -15.69 -1.75
C VAL A 211 4.76 -15.35 -3.06
N PRO A 212 4.77 -16.21 -4.11
CA PRO A 212 4.19 -15.83 -5.39
C PRO A 212 2.67 -15.67 -5.34
N TYR A 213 1.91 -16.50 -4.61
CA TYR A 213 0.46 -16.30 -4.58
C TYR A 213 0.07 -15.00 -3.88
N LYS A 214 0.73 -14.64 -2.76
CA LYS A 214 0.47 -13.38 -2.05
C LYS A 214 0.91 -12.20 -2.90
N PHE A 215 2.10 -12.28 -3.47
CA PHE A 215 2.64 -11.22 -4.31
C PHE A 215 1.73 -10.91 -5.49
N ILE A 216 1.30 -11.93 -6.25
CA ILE A 216 0.41 -11.75 -7.41
C ILE A 216 -0.95 -11.17 -6.97
N THR A 217 -1.52 -11.72 -5.89
CA THR A 217 -2.81 -11.25 -5.37
C THR A 217 -2.76 -9.77 -5.00
N TYR A 218 -1.79 -9.37 -4.20
CA TYR A 218 -1.74 -8.00 -3.69
C TYR A 218 -1.19 -7.01 -4.71
N SER A 219 -0.32 -7.44 -5.64
CA SER A 219 0.04 -6.62 -6.81
C SER A 219 -1.18 -6.31 -7.67
N SER A 220 -2.05 -7.28 -7.89
CA SER A 220 -3.30 -7.03 -8.62
C SER A 220 -4.26 -6.11 -7.85
N VAL A 221 -4.33 -6.22 -6.53
CA VAL A 221 -5.12 -5.31 -5.67
C VAL A 221 -4.56 -3.88 -5.75
N GLY A 222 -3.24 -3.70 -5.63
CA GLY A 222 -2.59 -2.39 -5.75
C GLY A 222 -2.80 -1.75 -7.12
N PHE A 223 -2.64 -2.53 -8.20
CA PHE A 223 -2.91 -2.09 -9.56
C PHE A 223 -4.40 -1.72 -9.77
N SER A 224 -5.31 -2.52 -9.22
CA SER A 224 -6.74 -2.25 -9.30
C SER A 224 -7.10 -0.94 -8.58
N ALA A 225 -6.47 -0.68 -7.44
CA ALA A 225 -6.69 0.55 -6.67
C ALA A 225 -6.27 1.81 -7.43
N THR A 226 -5.20 1.73 -8.23
CA THR A 226 -4.62 2.90 -8.94
C THR A 226 -5.12 3.07 -10.37
N VAL A 227 -5.62 2.00 -11.02
CA VAL A 227 -6.08 2.06 -12.42
C VAL A 227 -7.57 1.74 -12.54
N LEU A 228 -8.00 0.57 -12.06
CA LEU A 228 -9.39 0.12 -12.28
C LEU A 228 -10.41 0.94 -11.50
N VAL A 229 -10.13 1.26 -10.23
CA VAL A 229 -11.05 2.02 -9.39
C VAL A 229 -11.26 3.44 -9.93
N PRO A 230 -10.22 4.23 -10.26
CA PRO A 230 -10.40 5.53 -10.91
C PRO A 230 -11.16 5.45 -12.23
N LEU A 231 -10.80 4.49 -13.10
CA LEU A 231 -11.46 4.31 -14.41
C LEU A 231 -12.96 3.98 -14.25
N LEU A 232 -13.31 3.14 -13.28
CA LEU A 232 -14.70 2.81 -12.99
C LEU A 232 -15.46 3.98 -12.38
N HIS A 233 -14.82 4.79 -11.54
CA HIS A 233 -15.44 6.03 -11.05
C HIS A 233 -15.69 7.03 -12.19
N GLU A 234 -14.78 7.13 -13.16
CA GLU A 234 -14.97 7.95 -14.36
C GLU A 234 -16.16 7.47 -15.20
N LEU A 235 -16.20 6.16 -15.50
CA LEU A 235 -17.29 5.50 -16.23
C LEU A 235 -18.66 5.65 -15.57
N LEU A 236 -18.70 5.66 -14.24
CA LEU A 236 -19.92 5.82 -13.45
C LEU A 236 -20.32 7.29 -13.23
N GLY A 237 -19.54 8.25 -13.76
CA GLY A 237 -19.80 9.69 -13.57
C GLY A 237 -19.65 10.14 -12.11
N LEU A 238 -18.84 9.42 -11.32
CA LEU A 238 -18.60 9.72 -9.92
C LEU A 238 -17.47 10.73 -9.74
N ILE A 239 -16.68 11.07 -10.77
CA ILE A 239 -15.54 12.00 -10.67
C ILE A 239 -16.01 13.44 -10.53
#